data_AF-A0A151TDK9-F1
#
_entry.id   AF-A0A151TDK9-F1
#
_cell.length_a   1.000
_cell.length_b   1.000
_cell.length_c   1.000
_cell.angle_alpha   90.00
_cell.angle_beta   90.00
_cell.angle_gamma   90.00
#
_symmetry.space_group_name_H-M   'P 1'
#
loop_
_entity.id
_entity.type
_entity.pdbx_description
1 polymer ?
#
loop_
_entity_poly.entity_id
_entity_poly.type
_entity_poly.pdbx_seq_one_letter_code
_entity_poly.pdbx_strand_id
1 'polypeptide(L)' 'FWTFKPVCIAFNYTIPIMQIDETFLYDNYCGTLLITVIQDGNTRVLPLAFVIVEG' A
#
# COMPACT_ATOMS: atom_id res chain seq x y z
N PHE A 1 9.69 -9.84 7.84
CA PHE A 1 10.72 -9.82 6.78
C PHE A 1 10.90 -11.16 6.03
N TRP A 2 9.92 -12.08 6.05
CA TRP A 2 10.09 -13.45 5.50
C TRP A 2 9.01 -13.89 4.49
N THR A 3 8.38 -12.95 3.78
CA THR A 3 7.33 -13.27 2.79
C THR A 3 7.46 -12.50 1.47
N PHE A 4 8.61 -11.89 1.19
CA PHE A 4 8.78 -11.09 -0.03
C PHE A 4 8.70 -11.93 -1.31
N LYS A 5 9.29 -13.12 -1.31
CA LYS A 5 9.40 -13.97 -2.51
C LYS A 5 8.05 -14.53 -2.99
N PRO A 6 7.17 -15.08 -2.14
CA PRO A 6 5.83 -15.50 -2.56
C PRO A 6 4.95 -14.34 -3.03
N VAL A 7 5.07 -13.18 -2.36
CA VAL A 7 4.31 -11.97 -2.72
C VAL A 7 4.70 -11.48 -4.10
N CYS A 8 6.00 -11.36 -4.42
CA CYS A 8 6.47 -10.96 -5.75
C CYS A 8 6.00 -11.91 -6.87
N ILE A 9 5.90 -13.22 -6.59
CA ILE A 9 5.40 -14.18 -7.57
C ILE A 9 3.91 -13.95 -7.80
N ALA A 10 3.12 -13.79 -6.74
CA ALA A 10 1.69 -13.51 -6.85
C ALA A 10 1.42 -12.19 -7.62
N PHE A 11 2.26 -11.17 -7.44
CA PHE A 11 2.21 -9.90 -8.17
C PHE A 11 2.33 -10.03 -9.69
N ASN A 12 3.06 -11.02 -10.20
CA ASN A 12 3.19 -11.23 -11.65
C ASN A 12 1.91 -11.82 -12.28
N TYR A 13 1.04 -12.43 -11.46
CA TYR A 13 -0.19 -13.06 -11.92
C TYR A 13 -1.45 -12.23 -11.62
N THR A 14 -1.36 -11.24 -10.74
CA THR A 14 -2.42 -10.26 -10.50
C THR A 14 -2.19 -9.03 -11.35
N ILE A 15 -3.22 -8.49 -12.00
CA ILE A 15 -3.19 -7.13 -12.54
C ILE A 15 -3.28 -6.21 -11.32
N PRO A 16 -2.18 -5.55 -10.91
CA PRO A 16 -2.22 -4.76 -9.69
C PRO A 16 -2.95 -3.46 -10.00
N ILE A 17 -4.19 -3.32 -9.52
CA ILE A 17 -4.81 -2.01 -9.40
C ILE A 17 -4.10 -1.34 -8.22
N MET A 18 -3.17 -0.44 -8.53
CA MET A 18 -2.43 0.35 -7.55
C MET A 18 -3.26 1.59 -7.24
N GLN A 19 -3.80 1.67 -6.01
CA GLN A 19 -4.46 2.86 -5.50
C GLN A 19 -3.53 3.51 -4.47
N ILE A 20 -3.26 4.81 -4.68
CA ILE A 20 -2.58 5.66 -3.70
C ILE A 20 -3.67 6.49 -3.05
N ASP A 21 -3.78 6.38 -1.73
CA ASP A 21 -4.65 7.22 -0.93
C ASP A 21 -3.81 8.19 -0.10
N GLU A 22 -4.21 9.47 -0.09
CA GLU A 22 -3.58 10.53 0.69
C GLU A 22 -4.45 10.82 1.91
N THR A 23 -3.99 10.42 3.08
CA THR A 23 -4.67 10.74 4.34
C THR A 23 -3.87 11.80 5.10
N PHE A 24 -4.46 12.97 5.32
CA PHE A 24 -3.86 14.03 6.13
C PHE A 24 -3.90 13.67 7.62
N LEU A 25 -2.74 13.67 8.27
CA LEU A 25 -2.63 13.54 9.73
C LEU A 25 -2.64 14.95 10.33
N TYR A 26 -3.66 15.26 11.14
CA TYR A 26 -3.87 16.60 11.73
C TYR A 26 -3.44 16.72 13.20
N ASP A 27 -2.83 15.67 13.77
CA ASP A 27 -2.39 15.65 15.16
C ASP A 27 -0.88 15.97 15.28
N ASN A 28 -0.21 15.65 16.39
CA ASN A 28 1.25 15.85 16.63
C ASN A 28 2.22 15.39 15.52
N TYR A 29 1.71 14.71 14.49
CA TYR A 29 2.42 14.33 13.27
C TYR A 29 1.81 15.12 12.11
N CYS A 30 2.23 16.39 11.94
CA CYS A 30 1.89 17.18 10.75
C CYS A 30 2.52 16.54 9.52
N GLY A 31 1.80 15.63 8.87
CA GLY A 31 2.31 14.91 7.71
C GLY A 31 1.21 14.24 6.89
N THR A 32 1.55 13.91 5.66
CA THR A 32 0.70 13.17 4.74
C THR A 32 1.06 11.70 4.81
N LEU A 33 0.09 10.86 5.17
CA LEU A 33 0.22 9.42 5.09
C LEU A 33 -0.14 8.97 3.67
N LEU A 34 0.84 8.41 2.96
CA LEU A 34 0.64 7.74 1.68
C LEU A 34 0.57 6.24 1.92
N ILE A 35 -0.49 5.61 1.42
CA ILE A 35 -0.65 4.15 1.49
C ILE A 35 -0.76 3.62 0.06
N THR A 36 0.08 2.65 -0.29
CA THR A 36 -0.06 1.89 -1.52
C THR A 36 -0.79 0.60 -1.21
N VAL A 37 -1.98 0.43 -1.79
CA VAL A 37 -2.74 -0.82 -1.71
C VAL A 37 -2.79 -1.51 -3.07
N ILE A 38 -2.89 -2.83 -3.03
CA ILE A 38 -3.18 -3.66 -4.20
C ILE A 38 -4.52 -4.34 -4.01
N GLN A 39 -5.23 -4.59 -5.11
CA GLN A 39 -6.37 -5.49 -5.11
C GLN A 39 -5.98 -6.80 -5.77
N ASP A 40 -6.24 -7.91 -5.07
CA ASP A 40 -6.09 -9.24 -5.68
C ASP A 40 -7.28 -9.58 -6.60
N GLY A 41 -7.15 -10.65 -7.38
CA GLY A 41 -8.22 -11.11 -8.27
C GLY A 41 -9.52 -11.54 -7.55
N ASN A 42 -9.53 -11.57 -6.22
CA ASN A 42 -10.69 -11.84 -5.37
C ASN A 42 -11.24 -10.55 -4.72
N THR A 43 -10.87 -9.37 -5.22
CA THR A 43 -11.29 -8.05 -4.70
C THR A 43 -10.84 -7.77 -3.25
N ARG A 44 -9.87 -8.52 -2.73
CA ARG A 44 -9.28 -8.24 -1.42
C ARG A 44 -8.26 -7.13 -1.56
N VAL A 45 -8.41 -6.09 -0.75
CA VAL A 45 -7.44 -5.01 -0.63
C VAL A 45 -6.31 -5.46 0.30
N LEU A 46 -5.07 -5.45 -0.18
CA LEU A 46 -3.87 -5.77 0.59
C LEU A 46 -2.95 -4.55 0.63
N PRO A 47 -2.50 -4.08 1.81
CA PRO A 47 -1.53 -3.00 1.90
C PRO A 47 -0.14 -3.50 1.48
N LEU A 48 0.50 -2.81 0.53
CA LEU A 48 1.84 -3.12 0.05
C LEU A 48 2.92 -2.33 0.81
N ALA A 49 2.69 -1.02 0.97
CA ALA A 49 3.63 -0.11 1.63
C ALA A 49 2.88 1.11 2.18
N PHE A 50 3.46 1.76 3.18
CA PHE A 50 3.04 3.06 3.66
C PHE A 50 4.26 3.96 3.91
N VAL A 51 4.09 5.27 3.75
CA VAL A 51 5.11 6.27 4.09
C VAL A 51 4.42 7.49 4.69
N ILE A 52 5.04 8.09 5.71
CA ILE A 52 4.63 9.38 6.27
C ILE A 52 5.59 10.42 5.70
N VAL A 53 5.04 11.43 5.06
CA VAL A 53 5.80 12.55 4.50
C VAL A 53 5.49 13.79 5.33
N GLU A 54 6.50 14.50 5.81
CA GLU A 54 6.29 15.82 6.43
C GLU A 54 5.83 16.82 5.36
N GLY A 55 4.82 17.62 5.70
CA GLY A 55 4.21 18.62 4.80
C GLY A 55 5.02 19.91 4.67
#